data_AF-A0A2V5P7J9-F1
#
_entry.id   AF-A0A2V5P7J9-F1
#
_cell.length_a   1.000
_cell.length_b   1.000
_cell.length_c   1.000
_cell.angle_alpha   90.00
_cell.angle_beta   90.00
_cell.angle_gamma   90.00
#
_symmetry.space_group_name_H-M   'P 1'
#
loop_
_entity.id
_entity.type
_entity.pdbx_description
1 polymer ?
#
loop_
_entity_poly.entity_id
_entity_poly.type
_entity_poly.pdbx_seq_one_letter_code
_entity_poly.pdbx_strand_id
1 'polypeptide(L)'
;MTWLTPNLLLKIALGWYAAGVLASLLALRRERVANAVGFGSAVVASVCGIGAAMLALAGGPVREAVGFELWTSLVPYVKLTIKLDALGAFFVLIVSALGLALSVYSFGYVRGFYGRKNVGVLAAFYNALLLATTLVFTASNAFFFLIAWEIMALTAYCLVSFEHEQAETRNAGVLYFIMSHVGTGCLILGFLLLFQASGDYGFEGFRTLGQKLSPGKRDAAFLLFLAGFGVKAGIVPLHVWLPVAHPVAPSNISALLSGVLIKTGIYGLTRVLFDFLGAPPNWWGVTVLTIGTVSAVSDCWRTTASRTSGSFSWV
;
A
#
# COMPACT_ATOMS: atom_id res chain seq x y z
N MET A 1 -21.17 -15.79 22.16
CA MET A 1 -20.87 -15.50 20.74
C MET A 1 -19.63 -14.57 20.62
N THR A 2 -18.51 -14.89 21.26
CA THR A 2 -17.32 -14.00 21.39
C THR A 2 -16.08 -14.51 20.65
N TRP A 3 -16.21 -15.48 19.74
CA TRP A 3 -15.06 -16.09 19.07
C TRP A 3 -14.53 -15.29 17.87
N LEU A 4 -15.34 -14.40 17.29
CA LEU A 4 -14.96 -13.58 16.13
C LEU A 4 -14.41 -12.23 16.61
N THR A 5 -13.11 -12.22 16.95
CA THR A 5 -12.39 -10.96 17.22
C THR A 5 -11.82 -10.38 15.92
N PRO A 6 -11.71 -9.04 15.80
CA PRO A 6 -11.04 -8.41 14.66
C PRO A 6 -9.64 -8.97 14.40
N ASN A 7 -8.90 -9.27 15.47
CA ASN A 7 -7.55 -9.82 15.39
C ASN A 7 -7.50 -11.23 14.83
N LEU A 8 -8.44 -12.09 15.22
CA LEU A 8 -8.50 -13.45 14.67
C LEU A 8 -8.78 -13.38 13.16
N LEU A 9 -9.74 -12.56 12.74
CA LEU A 9 -10.06 -12.39 11.33
C LEU A 9 -8.91 -11.77 10.54
N LEU A 10 -8.19 -10.80 11.10
CA LEU A 10 -7.00 -10.23 10.47
C LEU A 10 -5.88 -11.26 10.35
N LYS A 11 -5.60 -12.07 11.38
CA LYS A 11 -4.61 -13.15 11.32
C LYS A 11 -4.97 -14.19 10.25
N ILE A 12 -6.24 -14.56 10.17
CA ILE A 12 -6.75 -15.47 9.14
C ILE A 12 -6.55 -14.85 7.75
N ALA A 13 -6.86 -13.56 7.57
CA ALA A 13 -6.66 -12.86 6.30
C ALA A 13 -5.19 -12.86 5.86
N LEU A 14 -4.28 -12.46 6.76
CA LEU A 14 -2.84 -12.46 6.50
C LEU A 14 -2.32 -13.87 6.20
N GLY A 15 -2.79 -14.88 6.94
CA GLY A 15 -2.44 -16.28 6.73
C GLY A 15 -2.90 -16.80 5.37
N TRP A 16 -4.12 -16.44 4.93
CA TRP A 16 -4.63 -16.82 3.62
C TRP A 16 -3.89 -16.14 2.47
N TYR A 17 -3.53 -14.85 2.59
CA TYR A 17 -2.68 -14.23 1.57
C TYR A 17 -1.32 -14.93 1.49
N ALA A 18 -0.67 -15.22 2.63
CA ALA A 18 0.62 -15.93 2.65
C ALA A 18 0.50 -17.36 2.06
N ALA A 19 -0.54 -18.09 2.42
CA ALA A 19 -0.85 -19.40 1.84
C ALA A 19 -1.11 -19.30 0.33
N GLY A 20 -1.76 -18.23 -0.12
CA GLY A 20 -1.99 -17.93 -1.53
C GLY A 20 -0.70 -17.73 -2.32
N VAL A 21 0.27 -17.03 -1.75
CA VAL A 21 1.63 -16.90 -2.32
C VAL A 21 2.25 -18.29 -2.50
N LEU A 22 2.34 -19.07 -1.43
CA LEU A 22 3.00 -20.38 -1.44
C LEU A 22 2.28 -21.37 -2.37
N ALA A 23 0.96 -21.48 -2.27
CA ALA A 23 0.17 -22.39 -3.08
C ALA A 23 0.26 -22.07 -4.59
N SER A 24 0.29 -20.78 -4.95
CA SER A 24 0.45 -20.35 -6.34
C SER A 24 1.84 -20.69 -6.89
N LEU A 25 2.89 -20.54 -6.05
CA LEU A 25 4.27 -20.91 -6.40
C LEU A 25 4.47 -22.44 -6.46
N LEU A 26 3.77 -23.21 -5.63
CA LEU A 26 3.80 -24.67 -5.74
C LEU A 26 3.04 -25.19 -6.97
N ALA A 27 2.01 -24.45 -7.40
CA ALA A 27 1.18 -24.78 -8.55
C ALA A 27 1.68 -24.15 -9.88
N LEU A 28 2.92 -23.66 -9.98
CA LEU A 28 3.45 -22.96 -11.17
C LEU A 28 3.27 -23.73 -12.48
N ARG A 29 3.31 -25.07 -12.45
CA ARG A 29 3.15 -25.93 -13.63
C ARG A 29 1.68 -26.27 -13.96
N ARG A 30 0.73 -25.90 -13.08
CA ARG A 30 -0.69 -26.22 -13.20
C ARG A 30 -1.51 -24.94 -13.12
N GLU A 31 -1.55 -24.19 -14.21
CA GLU A 31 -2.16 -22.86 -14.29
C GLU A 31 -3.60 -22.80 -13.76
N ARG A 32 -4.43 -23.83 -14.03
CA ARG A 32 -5.80 -23.92 -13.51
C ARG A 32 -5.84 -24.03 -11.98
N VAL A 33 -4.92 -24.82 -11.41
CA VAL A 33 -4.81 -24.98 -9.96
C VAL A 33 -4.27 -23.70 -9.35
N ALA A 34 -3.22 -23.10 -9.94
CA ALA A 34 -2.65 -21.83 -9.50
C ALA A 34 -3.68 -20.70 -9.49
N ASN A 35 -4.50 -20.60 -10.54
CA ASN A 35 -5.62 -19.66 -10.59
C ASN A 35 -6.62 -19.92 -9.45
N ALA A 36 -7.08 -21.15 -9.29
CA ALA A 36 -8.05 -21.52 -8.26
C ALA A 36 -7.56 -21.24 -6.84
N VAL A 37 -6.34 -21.71 -6.49
CA VAL A 37 -5.80 -21.55 -5.13
C VAL A 37 -5.32 -20.12 -4.87
N GLY A 38 -4.73 -19.46 -5.87
CA GLY A 38 -4.17 -18.12 -5.73
C GLY A 38 -5.26 -17.06 -5.58
N PHE A 39 -6.21 -17.00 -6.51
CA PHE A 39 -7.30 -16.02 -6.38
C PHE A 39 -8.37 -16.47 -5.39
N GLY A 40 -8.55 -17.78 -5.17
CA GLY A 40 -9.44 -18.31 -4.12
C GLY A 40 -8.97 -17.95 -2.71
N SER A 41 -7.68 -18.10 -2.41
CA SER A 41 -7.12 -17.65 -1.14
C SER A 41 -7.26 -16.14 -0.95
N ALA A 42 -7.04 -15.34 -2.00
CA ALA A 42 -7.25 -13.90 -1.95
C ALA A 42 -8.72 -13.51 -1.69
N VAL A 43 -9.70 -14.26 -2.23
CA VAL A 43 -11.13 -14.08 -1.90
C VAL A 43 -11.38 -14.34 -0.42
N VAL A 44 -10.93 -15.48 0.12
CA VAL A 44 -11.13 -15.82 1.53
C VAL A 44 -10.47 -14.78 2.44
N ALA A 45 -9.23 -14.41 2.14
CA ALA A 45 -8.49 -13.39 2.87
C ALA A 45 -9.22 -12.05 2.87
N SER A 46 -9.76 -11.64 1.72
CA SER A 46 -10.49 -10.38 1.56
C SER A 46 -11.81 -10.38 2.33
N VAL A 47 -12.56 -11.49 2.35
CA VAL A 47 -13.78 -11.61 3.18
C VAL A 47 -13.44 -11.49 4.67
N CYS A 48 -12.37 -12.17 5.13
CA CYS A 48 -11.90 -12.05 6.50
C CYS A 48 -11.42 -10.63 6.84
N GLY A 49 -10.72 -9.96 5.92
CA GLY A 49 -10.26 -8.58 6.07
C GLY A 49 -11.41 -7.57 6.19
N ILE A 50 -12.45 -7.71 5.37
CA ILE A 50 -13.70 -6.91 5.49
C ILE A 50 -14.32 -7.13 6.87
N GLY A 51 -14.46 -8.39 7.31
CA GLY A 51 -14.98 -8.71 8.64
C GLY A 51 -14.16 -8.10 9.78
N ALA A 52 -12.84 -8.19 9.70
CA ALA A 52 -11.93 -7.59 10.67
C ALA A 52 -12.10 -6.07 10.74
N ALA A 53 -12.12 -5.40 9.59
CA ALA A 53 -12.27 -3.95 9.50
C ALA A 53 -13.64 -3.47 10.00
N MET A 54 -14.73 -4.13 9.60
CA MET A 54 -16.09 -3.77 10.02
C MET A 54 -16.27 -3.94 11.54
N LEU A 55 -15.77 -5.03 12.11
CA LEU A 55 -15.84 -5.25 13.56
C LEU A 55 -14.95 -4.27 14.35
N ALA A 56 -13.81 -3.86 13.80
CA ALA A 56 -12.95 -2.84 14.39
C ALA A 56 -13.62 -1.45 14.37
N LEU A 57 -14.24 -1.07 13.25
CA LEU A 57 -14.93 0.21 13.10
C LEU A 57 -16.23 0.28 13.92
N ALA A 58 -16.99 -0.82 14.03
CA ALA A 58 -18.21 -0.89 14.82
C ALA A 58 -17.96 -0.96 16.35
N GLY A 59 -16.74 -1.34 16.76
CA GLY A 59 -16.38 -1.56 18.17
C GLY A 59 -16.25 -0.30 19.02
N GLY A 60 -16.35 0.90 18.42
CA GLY A 60 -16.15 2.18 19.09
C GLY A 60 -14.68 2.46 19.47
N PRO A 61 -14.34 3.71 19.86
CA PRO A 61 -12.97 4.12 20.19
C PRO A 61 -12.39 3.50 21.47
N VAL A 62 -13.19 2.76 22.24
CA VAL A 62 -12.84 2.23 23.58
C VAL A 62 -12.32 0.78 23.54
N ARG A 63 -12.50 0.05 22.44
CA ARG A 63 -11.73 -1.19 22.27
C ARG A 63 -10.30 -0.78 22.01
N GLU A 64 -9.43 -0.95 23.02
CA GLU A 64 -7.98 -0.82 22.88
C GLU A 64 -7.59 -1.35 21.51
N ALA A 65 -6.86 -0.56 20.72
CA ALA A 65 -6.36 -1.03 19.45
C ALA A 65 -5.43 -2.22 19.75
N VAL A 66 -5.99 -3.42 19.67
CA VAL A 66 -5.40 -4.64 20.22
C VAL A 66 -4.29 -5.07 19.29
N GLY A 67 -3.07 -4.74 19.64
CA GLY A 67 -1.91 -5.14 18.88
C GLY A 67 -1.53 -6.60 19.15
N PHE A 68 -0.92 -7.26 18.16
CA PHE A 68 -0.23 -8.52 18.36
C PHE A 68 1.14 -8.49 17.69
N GLU A 69 2.10 -9.20 18.26
CA GLU A 69 3.40 -9.43 17.61
C GLU A 69 3.22 -10.50 16.53
N LEU A 70 3.58 -10.16 15.29
CA LEU A 70 3.53 -11.09 14.16
C LEU A 70 4.56 -12.20 14.34
N TRP A 71 5.76 -11.85 14.83
CA TRP A 71 6.84 -12.73 15.20
C TRP A 71 7.53 -12.22 16.48
N THR A 72 7.87 -13.14 17.38
CA THR A 72 8.76 -12.86 18.51
C THR A 72 10.17 -12.65 17.98
N SER A 73 10.60 -11.40 17.91
CA SER A 73 11.93 -11.09 17.41
C SER A 73 13.02 -11.49 18.41
N LEU A 74 14.07 -12.11 17.89
CA LEU A 74 15.29 -12.40 18.64
C LEU A 74 16.13 -11.13 18.88
N VAL A 75 15.85 -10.04 18.15
CA VAL A 75 16.53 -8.75 18.29
C VAL A 75 15.65 -7.82 19.14
N PRO A 76 16.11 -7.33 20.31
CA PRO A 76 15.31 -6.54 21.25
C PRO A 76 14.63 -5.29 20.65
N TYR A 77 15.20 -4.75 19.57
CA TYR A 77 14.77 -3.50 18.93
C TYR A 77 13.90 -3.68 17.68
N VAL A 78 13.75 -4.91 17.15
CA VAL A 78 13.00 -5.16 15.91
C VAL A 78 11.72 -5.89 16.24
N LYS A 79 10.69 -5.21 16.75
CA LYS A 79 9.39 -5.83 17.02
C LYS A 79 8.48 -5.69 15.81
N LEU A 80 8.01 -6.80 15.24
CA LEU A 80 7.04 -6.76 14.13
C LEU A 80 5.63 -6.73 14.72
N THR A 81 5.21 -5.56 15.18
CA THR A 81 3.92 -5.37 15.84
C THR A 81 2.86 -4.90 14.84
N ILE A 82 1.72 -5.57 14.90
CA ILE A 82 0.51 -5.24 14.13
C ILE A 82 -0.48 -4.61 15.10
N LYS A 83 -1.11 -3.49 14.72
CA LYS A 83 -2.17 -2.82 15.47
C LYS A 83 -3.24 -2.33 14.49
N LEU A 84 -4.46 -2.82 14.66
CA LEU A 84 -5.60 -2.40 13.87
C LEU A 84 -6.35 -1.30 14.62
N ASP A 85 -6.03 -0.04 14.33
CA ASP A 85 -6.79 1.12 14.80
C ASP A 85 -7.87 1.55 13.77
N ALA A 86 -8.66 2.57 14.09
CA ALA A 86 -9.76 3.00 13.23
C ALA A 86 -9.28 3.47 11.83
N LEU A 87 -8.15 4.15 11.75
CA LEU A 87 -7.57 4.60 10.48
C LEU A 87 -7.11 3.40 9.65
N GLY A 88 -6.33 2.49 10.26
CA GLY A 88 -5.90 1.25 9.63
C GLY A 88 -7.09 0.41 9.18
N ALA A 89 -8.11 0.25 10.02
CA ALA A 89 -9.33 -0.50 9.70
C ALA A 89 -10.08 0.07 8.49
N PHE A 90 -10.17 1.39 8.37
CA PHE A 90 -10.76 2.03 7.19
C PHE A 90 -10.01 1.67 5.90
N PHE A 91 -8.67 1.76 5.90
CA PHE A 91 -7.90 1.40 4.70
C PHE A 91 -7.83 -0.11 4.45
N VAL A 92 -7.85 -0.94 5.49
CA VAL A 92 -8.01 -2.40 5.39
C VAL A 92 -9.34 -2.74 4.71
N LEU A 93 -10.43 -2.06 5.07
CA LEU A 93 -11.72 -2.24 4.41
C LEU A 93 -11.63 -1.95 2.90
N ILE A 94 -10.95 -0.88 2.51
CA ILE A 94 -10.78 -0.51 1.10
C ILE A 94 -9.98 -1.58 0.34
N VAL A 95 -8.82 -1.99 0.86
CA VAL A 95 -7.99 -3.01 0.19
C VAL A 95 -8.68 -4.37 0.14
N SER A 96 -9.40 -4.77 1.19
CA SER A 96 -10.13 -6.02 1.21
C SER A 96 -11.38 -5.99 0.31
N ALA A 97 -12.12 -4.87 0.26
CA ALA A 97 -13.27 -4.75 -0.64
C ALA A 97 -12.85 -4.80 -2.11
N LEU A 98 -11.82 -4.03 -2.48
CA LEU A 98 -11.30 -4.06 -3.85
C LEU A 98 -10.60 -5.38 -4.16
N GLY A 99 -9.83 -5.92 -3.20
CA GLY A 99 -9.19 -7.22 -3.30
C GLY A 99 -10.19 -8.34 -3.55
N LEU A 100 -11.37 -8.31 -2.91
CA LEU A 100 -12.45 -9.26 -3.17
C LEU A 100 -12.94 -9.17 -4.62
N ALA A 101 -13.32 -7.96 -5.06
CA ALA A 101 -13.85 -7.74 -6.41
C ALA A 101 -12.83 -8.15 -7.50
N LEU A 102 -11.56 -7.74 -7.33
CA LEU A 102 -10.50 -8.04 -8.29
C LEU A 102 -10.08 -9.51 -8.27
N SER A 103 -10.15 -10.19 -7.12
CA SER A 103 -9.87 -11.63 -7.05
C SER A 103 -10.94 -12.43 -7.78
N VAL A 104 -12.22 -12.06 -7.62
CA VAL A 104 -13.33 -12.68 -8.36
C VAL A 104 -13.19 -12.43 -9.87
N TYR A 105 -12.89 -11.19 -10.28
CA TYR A 105 -12.62 -10.84 -11.67
C TYR A 105 -11.45 -11.63 -12.26
N SER A 106 -10.38 -11.82 -11.47
CA SER A 106 -9.15 -12.47 -11.91
C SER A 106 -9.36 -13.94 -12.32
N PHE A 107 -10.33 -14.67 -11.74
CA PHE A 107 -10.62 -16.05 -12.15
C PHE A 107 -10.91 -16.21 -13.64
N GLY A 108 -11.60 -15.23 -14.23
CA GLY A 108 -11.91 -15.19 -15.66
C GLY A 108 -10.77 -14.57 -16.46
N TYR A 109 -10.29 -13.41 -16.02
CA TYR A 109 -9.29 -12.61 -16.73
C TYR A 109 -8.01 -13.39 -17.03
N VAL A 110 -7.46 -14.11 -16.03
CA VAL A 110 -6.16 -14.78 -16.19
C VAL A 110 -6.20 -16.00 -17.11
N ARG A 111 -7.39 -16.49 -17.48
CA ARG A 111 -7.51 -17.59 -18.46
C ARG A 111 -6.97 -17.20 -19.84
N GLY A 112 -6.98 -15.91 -20.17
CA GLY A 112 -6.36 -15.40 -21.41
C GLY A 112 -4.84 -15.54 -21.44
N PHE A 113 -4.21 -15.74 -20.28
CA PHE A 113 -2.76 -15.95 -20.16
C PHE A 113 -2.35 -17.43 -20.18
N TYR A 114 -3.30 -18.36 -20.19
CA TYR A 114 -2.99 -19.80 -20.16
C TYR A 114 -2.13 -20.23 -21.35
N GLY A 115 -1.07 -20.98 -21.08
CA GLY A 115 -0.09 -21.43 -22.07
C GLY A 115 0.80 -20.33 -22.65
N ARG A 116 0.60 -19.06 -22.27
CA ARG A 116 1.40 -17.91 -22.73
C ARG A 116 2.28 -17.35 -21.62
N LYS A 117 1.77 -17.31 -20.39
CA LYS A 117 2.43 -16.67 -19.24
C LYS A 117 2.18 -17.45 -17.97
N ASN A 118 3.09 -17.29 -17.00
CA ASN A 118 2.99 -17.99 -15.73
C ASN A 118 1.94 -17.34 -14.79
N VAL A 119 0.73 -17.89 -14.79
CA VAL A 119 -0.37 -17.45 -13.91
C VAL A 119 -0.06 -17.66 -12.43
N GLY A 120 0.75 -18.67 -12.08
CA GLY A 120 1.16 -18.90 -10.69
C GLY A 120 2.03 -17.78 -10.14
N VAL A 121 2.94 -17.23 -10.96
CA VAL A 121 3.74 -16.06 -10.59
C VAL A 121 2.85 -14.81 -10.41
N LEU A 122 1.92 -14.58 -11.35
CA LEU A 122 0.96 -13.47 -11.26
C LEU A 122 0.14 -13.55 -9.97
N ALA A 123 -0.44 -14.72 -9.68
CA ALA A 123 -1.26 -14.93 -8.50
C ALA A 123 -0.45 -14.86 -7.19
N ALA A 124 0.80 -15.31 -7.20
CA ALA A 124 1.70 -15.20 -6.06
C ALA A 124 2.02 -13.73 -5.74
N PHE A 125 2.45 -12.94 -6.72
CA PHE A 125 2.73 -11.53 -6.50
C PHE A 125 1.48 -10.71 -6.18
N TYR A 126 0.32 -11.07 -6.74
CA TYR A 126 -0.96 -10.46 -6.40
C TYR A 126 -1.30 -10.64 -4.91
N ASN A 127 -1.18 -11.87 -4.39
CA ASN A 127 -1.36 -12.14 -2.96
C ASN A 127 -0.32 -11.44 -2.10
N ALA A 128 0.94 -11.43 -2.53
CA ALA A 128 2.03 -10.75 -1.82
C ALA A 128 1.78 -9.24 -1.74
N LEU A 129 1.23 -8.64 -2.79
CA LEU A 129 0.89 -7.22 -2.82
C LEU A 129 -0.29 -6.89 -1.88
N LEU A 130 -1.35 -7.70 -1.89
CA LEU A 130 -2.47 -7.52 -0.94
C LEU A 130 -2.03 -7.72 0.51
N LEU A 131 -1.18 -8.71 0.77
CA LEU A 131 -0.57 -8.95 2.08
C LEU A 131 0.23 -7.73 2.53
N ALA A 132 1.22 -7.31 1.74
CA ALA A 132 2.11 -6.22 2.08
C ALA A 132 1.35 -4.90 2.29
N THR A 133 0.37 -4.61 1.43
CA THR A 133 -0.47 -3.41 1.58
C THR A 133 -1.32 -3.46 2.86
N THR A 134 -1.86 -4.63 3.21
CA THR A 134 -2.57 -4.82 4.49
C THR A 134 -1.64 -4.65 5.69
N LEU A 135 -0.39 -5.11 5.58
CA LEU A 135 0.63 -4.91 6.62
C LEU A 135 1.02 -3.44 6.76
N VAL A 136 1.12 -2.68 5.66
CA VAL A 136 1.37 -1.22 5.70
C VAL A 136 0.31 -0.50 6.54
N PHE A 137 -0.97 -0.83 6.35
CA PHE A 137 -2.08 -0.20 7.10
C PHE A 137 -2.18 -0.61 8.56
N THR A 138 -1.58 -1.75 8.91
CA THR A 138 -1.69 -2.34 10.25
C THR A 138 -0.38 -2.34 11.01
N ALA A 139 0.71 -1.85 10.42
CA ALA A 139 1.99 -1.68 11.11
C ALA A 139 1.86 -0.66 12.25
N SER A 140 2.50 -0.97 13.39
CA SER A 140 2.49 -0.07 14.56
C SER A 140 3.86 0.48 14.95
N ASN A 141 4.87 0.25 14.11
CA ASN A 141 6.20 0.83 14.24
C ASN A 141 6.79 1.16 12.86
N ALA A 142 7.69 2.16 12.82
CA ALA A 142 8.26 2.66 11.57
C ALA A 142 9.09 1.60 10.82
N PHE A 143 9.84 0.78 11.54
CA PHE A 143 10.69 -0.23 10.91
C PHE A 143 9.87 -1.26 10.15
N PHE A 144 8.83 -1.81 10.79
CA PHE A 144 7.92 -2.75 10.15
C PHE A 144 7.10 -2.10 9.04
N PHE A 145 6.65 -0.85 9.26
CA PHE A 145 5.98 -0.07 8.23
C PHE A 145 6.84 0.06 6.97
N LEU A 146 8.14 0.40 7.11
CA LEU A 146 9.07 0.54 5.99
C LEU A 146 9.36 -0.79 5.30
N ILE A 147 9.47 -1.90 6.06
CA ILE A 147 9.60 -3.24 5.46
C ILE A 147 8.35 -3.59 4.65
N ALA A 148 7.17 -3.43 5.22
CA ALA A 148 5.91 -3.71 4.53
C ALA A 148 5.76 -2.80 3.29
N TRP A 149 6.20 -1.54 3.40
CA TRP A 149 6.20 -0.56 2.33
C TRP A 149 7.09 -0.98 1.16
N GLU A 150 8.31 -1.45 1.44
CA GLU A 150 9.23 -1.94 0.42
C GLU A 150 8.77 -3.26 -0.20
N ILE A 151 8.26 -4.22 0.59
CA ILE A 151 7.68 -5.45 0.03
C ILE A 151 6.51 -5.08 -0.90
N MET A 152 5.67 -4.13 -0.50
CA MET A 152 4.58 -3.62 -1.33
C MET A 152 5.11 -2.97 -2.63
N ALA A 153 6.16 -2.16 -2.55
CA ALA A 153 6.77 -1.53 -3.73
C ALA A 153 7.38 -2.57 -4.69
N LEU A 154 8.14 -3.53 -4.16
CA LEU A 154 8.80 -4.57 -4.96
C LEU A 154 7.79 -5.52 -5.61
N THR A 155 6.74 -5.91 -4.87
CA THR A 155 5.67 -6.75 -5.43
C THR A 155 4.88 -6.02 -6.52
N ALA A 156 4.57 -4.73 -6.34
CA ALA A 156 3.98 -3.90 -7.39
C ALA A 156 4.88 -3.78 -8.62
N TYR A 157 6.19 -3.57 -8.43
CA TYR A 157 7.17 -3.55 -9.52
C TYR A 157 7.17 -4.86 -10.33
N CYS A 158 7.16 -6.01 -9.66
CA CYS A 158 7.09 -7.32 -10.33
C CYS A 158 5.79 -7.48 -11.13
N LEU A 159 4.67 -6.94 -10.64
CA LEU A 159 3.37 -7.02 -11.32
C LEU A 159 3.25 -6.04 -12.50
N VAL A 160 3.79 -4.82 -12.38
CA VAL A 160 3.92 -3.87 -13.50
C VAL A 160 4.81 -4.48 -14.58
N SER A 161 5.88 -5.17 -14.17
CA SER A 161 6.84 -5.81 -15.08
C SER A 161 6.41 -7.21 -15.55
N PHE A 162 5.14 -7.60 -15.38
CA PHE A 162 4.69 -8.98 -15.69
C PHE A 162 4.87 -9.35 -17.17
N GLU A 163 4.74 -8.38 -18.08
CA GLU A 163 4.99 -8.53 -19.51
C GLU A 163 6.38 -8.00 -19.92
N HIS A 164 7.41 -8.35 -19.14
CA HIS A 164 8.80 -7.91 -19.31
C HIS A 164 9.47 -8.15 -20.67
N GLU A 165 8.87 -8.93 -21.57
CA GLU A 165 9.36 -9.16 -22.93
C GLU A 165 9.17 -7.90 -23.78
N GLN A 166 8.17 -7.08 -23.43
CA GLN A 166 7.95 -5.79 -24.04
C GLN A 166 8.93 -4.76 -23.47
N ALA A 167 9.67 -4.07 -24.34
CA ALA A 167 10.64 -3.06 -23.92
C ALA A 167 9.98 -1.90 -23.15
N GLU A 168 8.77 -1.50 -23.56
CA GLU A 168 7.98 -0.47 -22.88
C GLU A 168 7.66 -0.85 -21.43
N THR A 169 7.18 -2.09 -21.20
CA THR A 169 6.89 -2.62 -19.87
C THR A 169 8.12 -2.65 -18.97
N ARG A 170 9.31 -2.98 -19.51
CA ARG A 170 10.56 -2.94 -18.74
C ARG A 170 10.93 -1.52 -18.32
N ASN A 171 10.86 -0.57 -19.25
CA ASN A 171 11.18 0.83 -18.98
C ASN A 171 10.21 1.43 -17.95
N ALA A 172 8.92 1.11 -18.08
CA ALA A 172 7.88 1.48 -17.12
C ALA A 172 8.16 0.91 -15.72
N GLY A 173 8.50 -0.37 -15.63
CA GLY A 173 8.88 -1.03 -14.39
C GLY A 173 10.09 -0.37 -13.73
N VAL A 174 11.15 -0.10 -14.49
CA VAL A 174 12.38 0.54 -13.96
C VAL A 174 12.08 1.95 -13.45
N LEU A 175 11.30 2.75 -14.18
CA LEU A 175 10.88 4.07 -13.74
C LEU A 175 10.07 4.00 -12.44
N TYR A 176 9.11 3.09 -12.35
CA TYR A 176 8.33 2.83 -11.14
C TYR A 176 9.24 2.47 -9.96
N PHE A 177 10.18 1.55 -10.19
CA PHE A 177 11.12 1.08 -9.18
C PHE A 177 11.94 2.26 -8.63
N ILE A 178 12.60 3.02 -9.51
CA ILE A 178 13.46 4.16 -9.12
C ILE A 178 12.65 5.17 -8.32
N MET A 179 11.49 5.60 -8.84
CA MET A 179 10.64 6.58 -8.17
C MET A 179 10.20 6.08 -6.80
N SER A 180 9.72 4.82 -6.70
CA SER A 180 9.29 4.26 -5.43
C SER A 180 10.42 4.21 -4.40
N HIS A 181 11.65 3.87 -4.80
CA HIS A 181 12.80 3.82 -3.89
C HIS A 181 13.28 5.20 -3.45
N VAL A 182 13.25 6.19 -4.34
CA VAL A 182 13.51 7.59 -3.98
C VAL A 182 12.48 8.05 -2.94
N GLY A 183 11.20 7.74 -3.17
CA GLY A 183 10.12 8.02 -2.22
C GLY A 183 10.35 7.36 -0.87
N THR A 184 10.70 6.07 -0.83
CA THR A 184 11.02 5.39 0.43
C THR A 184 12.27 5.96 1.09
N GLY A 185 13.28 6.39 0.33
CA GLY A 185 14.45 7.09 0.87
C GLY A 185 14.04 8.33 1.66
N CYS A 186 13.10 9.14 1.14
CA CYS A 186 12.53 10.27 1.87
C CYS A 186 11.78 9.82 3.14
N LEU A 187 11.00 8.72 3.09
CA LEU A 187 10.31 8.18 4.26
C LEU A 187 11.28 7.69 5.34
N ILE A 188 12.37 7.02 4.95
CA ILE A 188 13.42 6.56 5.87
C ILE A 188 14.03 7.76 6.59
N LEU A 189 14.39 8.83 5.86
CA LEU A 189 14.92 10.04 6.45
C LEU A 189 13.91 10.73 7.37
N GLY A 190 12.63 10.78 6.98
CA GLY A 190 11.55 11.33 7.81
C GLY A 190 11.38 10.57 9.13
N PHE A 191 11.31 9.24 9.07
CA PHE A 191 11.22 8.40 10.27
C PHE A 191 12.50 8.45 11.11
N LEU A 192 13.68 8.60 10.50
CA LEU A 192 14.94 8.76 11.23
C LEU A 192 14.95 10.06 12.05
N LEU A 193 14.40 11.16 11.53
CA LEU A 193 14.25 12.41 12.29
C LEU A 193 13.32 12.25 13.49
N LEU A 194 12.22 11.50 13.34
CA LEU A 194 11.34 11.19 14.46
C LEU A 194 12.04 10.29 15.48
N PHE A 195 12.73 9.25 15.03
CA PHE A 195 13.49 8.35 15.90
C PHE A 195 14.56 9.06 16.73
N GLN A 196 15.32 9.98 16.12
CA GLN A 196 16.32 10.78 16.84
C GLN A 196 15.74 11.60 17.99
N ALA A 197 14.44 11.96 17.92
CA ALA A 197 13.77 12.75 18.95
C ALA A 197 13.00 11.90 19.96
N SER A 198 12.44 10.75 19.57
CA SER A 198 11.71 9.87 20.49
C SER A 198 12.60 8.86 21.21
N GLY A 199 13.68 8.40 20.57
CA GLY A 199 14.44 7.22 21.01
C GLY A 199 13.70 5.88 20.82
N ASP A 200 12.54 5.90 20.15
CA ASP A 200 11.66 4.75 19.92
C ASP A 200 11.21 4.68 18.45
N TYR A 201 11.01 3.47 17.93
CA TYR A 201 10.49 3.20 16.59
C TYR A 201 8.98 2.98 16.55
N GLY A 202 8.34 2.82 17.72
CA GLY A 202 6.90 2.65 17.84
C GLY A 202 6.14 3.92 17.42
N PHE A 203 5.02 3.73 16.74
CA PHE A 203 4.11 4.84 16.42
C PHE A 203 3.54 5.50 17.67
N GLU A 204 3.48 4.78 18.79
CA GLU A 204 3.12 5.32 20.09
C GLU A 204 4.15 6.36 20.58
N GLY A 205 5.45 6.08 20.48
CA GLY A 205 6.51 7.04 20.79
C GLY A 205 6.55 8.26 19.87
N PHE A 206 5.99 8.15 18.66
CA PHE A 206 5.87 9.27 17.73
C PHE A 206 4.63 10.14 17.95
N ARG A 207 3.63 9.65 18.67
CA ARG A 207 2.38 10.38 18.87
C ARG A 207 2.65 11.75 19.50
N THR A 208 2.21 12.82 18.84
CA THR A 208 2.42 14.22 19.22
C THR A 208 3.89 14.66 19.36
N LEU A 209 4.85 13.86 18.90
CA LEU A 209 6.29 14.14 19.00
C LEU A 209 6.67 15.45 18.33
N GLY A 210 5.95 15.86 17.28
CA GLY A 210 6.20 17.14 16.61
C GLY A 210 6.10 18.36 17.52
N GLN A 211 5.38 18.29 18.66
CA GLN A 211 5.35 19.37 19.65
C GLN A 211 6.67 19.53 20.41
N LYS A 212 7.50 18.48 20.46
CA LYS A 212 8.81 18.47 21.13
C LYS A 212 9.97 18.77 20.17
N LEU A 213 9.72 18.72 18.86
CA LEU A 213 10.72 19.03 17.84
C LEU A 213 10.91 20.53 17.69
N SER A 214 12.16 20.97 17.47
CA SER A 214 12.43 22.32 17.00
C SER A 214 11.68 22.57 15.67
N PRO A 215 11.17 23.78 15.40
CA PRO A 215 10.38 24.07 14.19
C PRO A 215 11.03 23.58 12.89
N GLY A 216 12.33 23.85 12.69
CA GLY A 216 13.04 23.42 11.48
C GLY A 216 13.10 21.90 11.28
N LYS A 217 13.31 21.11 12.34
CA LYS A 217 13.28 19.63 12.26
C LYS A 217 11.89 19.10 11.96
N ARG A 218 10.86 19.73 12.55
CA ARG A 218 9.46 19.38 12.35
C ARG A 218 9.03 19.65 10.91
N ASP A 219 9.41 20.79 10.37
CA ASP A 219 9.13 21.19 8.98
C ASP A 219 9.90 20.32 7.98
N ALA A 220 11.16 19.99 8.27
CA ALA A 220 11.94 19.05 7.48
C ALA A 220 11.31 17.66 7.45
N ALA A 221 10.84 17.14 8.60
CA ALA A 221 10.12 15.87 8.66
C ALA A 221 8.83 15.92 7.81
N PHE A 222 8.05 16.99 7.90
CA PHE A 222 6.87 17.19 7.07
C PHE A 222 7.21 17.14 5.57
N LEU A 223 8.22 17.89 5.12
CA LEU A 223 8.60 17.91 3.70
C LEU A 223 9.11 16.55 3.21
N LEU A 224 9.86 15.81 4.04
CA LEU A 224 10.33 14.46 3.72
C LEU A 224 9.16 13.47 3.59
N PHE A 225 8.20 13.51 4.51
CA PHE A 225 7.01 12.68 4.43
C PHE A 225 6.10 13.08 3.27
N LEU A 226 5.95 14.38 3.00
CA LEU A 226 5.20 14.89 1.86
C LEU A 226 5.83 14.44 0.55
N ALA A 227 7.16 14.48 0.43
CA ALA A 227 7.85 13.97 -0.74
C ALA A 227 7.69 12.45 -0.88
N GLY A 228 8.00 11.67 0.17
CA GLY A 228 7.96 10.21 0.12
C GLY A 228 6.57 9.64 -0.13
N PHE A 229 5.58 10.07 0.65
CA PHE A 229 4.18 9.68 0.44
C PHE A 229 3.60 10.32 -0.82
N GLY A 230 4.07 11.51 -1.20
CA GLY A 230 3.68 12.20 -2.41
C GLY A 230 4.08 11.47 -3.69
N VAL A 231 5.29 10.89 -3.74
CA VAL A 231 5.67 10.00 -4.85
C VAL A 231 4.64 8.89 -4.98
N LYS A 232 4.29 8.21 -3.89
CA LYS A 232 3.34 7.09 -3.92
C LYS A 232 1.91 7.52 -4.25
N ALA A 233 1.50 8.70 -3.77
CA ALA A 233 0.18 9.26 -4.05
C ALA A 233 0.06 9.83 -5.48
N GLY A 234 1.17 9.99 -6.21
CA GLY A 234 1.17 10.56 -7.54
C GLY A 234 0.83 12.06 -7.53
N ILE A 235 1.37 12.83 -6.59
CA ILE A 235 1.19 14.29 -6.59
C ILE A 235 2.08 14.96 -7.66
N VAL A 236 1.67 16.08 -8.24
CA VAL A 236 2.55 16.88 -9.12
C VAL A 236 3.74 17.45 -8.32
N PRO A 237 4.99 17.37 -8.83
CA PRO A 237 5.44 16.82 -10.12
C PRO A 237 5.92 15.35 -10.06
N LEU A 238 5.68 14.64 -8.95
CA LEU A 238 6.16 13.28 -8.67
C LEU A 238 5.30 12.16 -9.31
N HIS A 239 4.21 12.51 -10.01
CA HIS A 239 3.28 11.58 -10.65
C HIS A 239 3.81 10.90 -11.93
N VAL A 240 5.03 11.20 -12.38
CA VAL A 240 5.56 10.77 -13.69
C VAL A 240 5.56 9.24 -13.89
N TRP A 241 5.68 8.45 -12.82
CA TRP A 241 5.61 7.00 -12.92
C TRP A 241 4.19 6.48 -13.22
N LEU A 242 3.16 7.23 -12.80
CA LEU A 242 1.75 6.84 -12.89
C LEU A 242 1.31 6.64 -14.36
N PRO A 243 1.45 7.63 -15.29
CA PRO A 243 1.03 7.50 -16.69
C PRO A 243 1.76 6.42 -17.48
N VAL A 244 2.86 5.89 -16.95
CA VAL A 244 3.71 4.90 -17.63
C VAL A 244 3.47 3.50 -17.09
N ALA A 245 3.22 3.34 -15.79
CA ALA A 245 3.07 2.04 -15.16
C ALA A 245 1.67 1.42 -15.32
N HIS A 246 0.62 2.24 -15.36
CA HIS A 246 -0.77 1.77 -15.42
C HIS A 246 -1.19 1.15 -16.76
N PRO A 247 -0.76 1.68 -17.93
CA PRO A 247 -1.14 1.12 -19.23
C PRO A 247 -0.55 -0.26 -19.51
N VAL A 248 0.65 -0.52 -18.99
CA VAL A 248 1.41 -1.76 -19.26
C VAL A 248 1.09 -2.89 -18.28
N ALA A 249 0.47 -2.57 -17.14
CA ALA A 249 0.13 -3.55 -16.12
C ALA A 249 -1.12 -4.35 -16.52
N PRO A 250 -1.21 -5.65 -16.16
CA PRO A 250 -2.44 -6.42 -16.38
C PRO A 250 -3.65 -5.74 -15.72
N SER A 251 -4.84 -5.86 -16.31
CA SER A 251 -6.01 -5.04 -15.95
C SER A 251 -6.42 -5.14 -14.48
N ASN A 252 -6.33 -6.34 -13.89
CA ASN A 252 -6.57 -6.55 -12.47
C ASN A 252 -5.53 -5.85 -11.58
N ILE A 253 -4.28 -5.76 -12.03
CA ILE A 253 -3.20 -5.07 -11.33
C ILE A 253 -3.35 -3.56 -11.47
N SER A 254 -3.60 -3.05 -12.67
CA SER A 254 -3.82 -1.61 -12.91
C SER A 254 -4.97 -1.06 -12.05
N ALA A 255 -6.06 -1.83 -11.91
CA ALA A 255 -7.15 -1.49 -11.00
C ALA A 255 -6.72 -1.43 -9.52
N LEU A 256 -5.83 -2.33 -9.08
CA LEU A 256 -5.31 -2.35 -7.71
C LEU A 256 -4.33 -1.19 -7.45
N LEU A 257 -3.47 -0.86 -8.43
CA LEU A 257 -2.57 0.29 -8.38
C LEU A 257 -3.37 1.58 -8.16
N SER A 258 -4.42 1.79 -8.96
CA SER A 258 -5.26 2.99 -8.89
C SER A 258 -6.14 2.99 -7.64
N GLY A 259 -6.73 1.83 -7.34
CA GLY A 259 -7.76 1.70 -6.33
C GLY A 259 -7.23 1.72 -4.90
N VAL A 260 -6.05 1.15 -4.66
CA VAL A 260 -5.47 0.95 -3.32
C VAL A 260 -4.06 1.50 -3.22
N LEU A 261 -3.19 1.25 -4.19
CA LEU A 261 -1.76 1.48 -3.98
C LEU A 261 -1.42 2.96 -3.79
N ILE A 262 -2.05 3.86 -4.57
CA ILE A 262 -1.89 5.31 -4.36
C ILE A 262 -2.51 5.79 -3.02
N LYS A 263 -3.50 5.07 -2.47
CA LYS A 263 -4.13 5.41 -1.17
C LYS A 263 -3.19 5.16 -0.01
N THR A 264 -2.15 4.34 -0.18
CA THR A 264 -1.13 4.12 0.85
C THR A 264 -0.33 5.39 1.15
N GLY A 265 -0.10 6.24 0.14
CA GLY A 265 0.48 7.57 0.33
C GLY A 265 -0.42 8.47 1.18
N ILE A 266 -1.73 8.48 0.88
CA ILE A 266 -2.71 9.26 1.65
C ILE A 266 -2.81 8.77 3.10
N TYR A 267 -2.83 7.45 3.32
CA TYR A 267 -2.80 6.86 4.66
C TYR A 267 -1.57 7.33 5.45
N GLY A 268 -0.38 7.19 4.86
CA GLY A 268 0.87 7.56 5.52
C GLY A 268 0.93 9.05 5.85
N LEU A 269 0.53 9.91 4.91
CA LEU A 269 0.49 11.35 5.14
C LEU A 269 -0.52 11.73 6.24
N THR A 270 -1.71 11.12 6.24
CA THR A 270 -2.73 11.31 7.28
C THR A 270 -2.20 10.90 8.65
N ARG A 271 -1.55 9.72 8.73
CA ARG A 271 -0.95 9.20 9.96
C ARG A 271 0.10 10.17 10.51
N VAL A 272 1.02 10.63 9.67
CA VAL A 272 2.10 11.54 10.09
C VAL A 272 1.55 12.91 10.51
N LEU A 273 0.68 13.51 9.72
CA LEU A 273 0.18 14.86 9.95
C LEU A 273 -0.68 14.96 11.21
N PHE A 274 -1.56 13.99 11.43
CA PHE A 274 -2.54 14.06 12.51
C PHE A 274 -2.12 13.31 13.77
N ASP A 275 -1.31 12.25 13.67
CA ASP A 275 -0.89 11.46 14.84
C ASP A 275 0.51 11.89 15.32
N PHE A 276 1.48 12.05 14.42
CA PHE A 276 2.89 12.19 14.83
C PHE A 276 3.34 13.64 15.00
N LEU A 277 3.08 14.48 14.01
CA LEU A 277 3.65 15.82 13.97
C LEU A 277 2.85 16.85 14.78
N GLY A 278 1.68 16.50 15.33
CA GLY A 278 0.82 17.42 16.09
C GLY A 278 0.21 18.54 15.22
N ALA A 279 -0.41 19.54 15.86
CA ALA A 279 -1.19 20.59 15.18
C ALA A 279 -0.38 21.36 14.10
N PRO A 280 -0.68 21.18 12.80
CA PRO A 280 0.17 21.67 11.72
C PRO A 280 0.11 23.20 11.59
N PRO A 281 1.22 23.89 11.26
CA PRO A 281 1.18 25.28 10.82
C PRO A 281 0.33 25.44 9.55
N ASN A 282 -0.31 26.62 9.39
CA ASN A 282 -1.19 26.90 8.25
C ASN A 282 -0.53 26.65 6.88
N TRP A 283 0.77 26.93 6.76
CA TRP A 283 1.49 26.78 5.50
C TRP A 283 1.58 25.32 5.02
N TRP A 284 1.56 24.32 5.93
CA TRP A 284 1.51 22.90 5.54
C TRP A 284 0.22 22.61 4.79
N GLY A 285 -0.92 23.05 5.35
CA GLY A 285 -2.24 22.88 4.74
C GLY A 285 -2.32 23.59 3.39
N VAL A 286 -1.86 24.85 3.32
CA VAL A 286 -1.80 25.61 2.05
C VAL A 286 -0.95 24.89 1.02
N THR A 287 0.20 24.32 1.41
CA THR A 287 1.08 23.58 0.50
C THR A 287 0.38 22.33 -0.05
N VAL A 288 -0.22 21.50 0.81
CA VAL A 288 -0.94 20.29 0.40
C VAL A 288 -2.12 20.63 -0.49
N LEU A 289 -2.90 21.65 -0.14
CA LEU A 289 -4.03 22.12 -0.95
C LEU A 289 -3.57 22.63 -2.31
N THR A 290 -2.53 23.45 -2.35
CA THR A 290 -2.00 24.01 -3.60
C THR A 290 -1.52 22.89 -4.53
N ILE A 291 -0.73 21.94 -4.00
CA ILE A 291 -0.25 20.79 -4.79
C ILE A 291 -1.44 19.95 -5.28
N GLY A 292 -2.43 19.69 -4.41
CA GLY A 292 -3.62 18.93 -4.77
C GLY A 292 -4.44 19.61 -5.87
N THR A 293 -4.66 20.93 -5.77
CA THR A 293 -5.37 21.71 -6.79
C THR A 293 -4.61 21.73 -8.11
N VAL A 294 -3.29 21.97 -8.08
CA VAL A 294 -2.46 21.94 -9.28
C VAL A 294 -2.50 20.57 -9.95
N SER A 295 -2.43 19.49 -9.16
CA SER A 295 -2.51 18.11 -9.68
C SER A 295 -3.85 17.83 -10.35
N ALA A 296 -4.96 18.18 -9.69
CA ALA A 296 -6.30 17.98 -10.25
C ALA A 296 -6.52 18.78 -11.55
N VAL A 297 -6.05 20.02 -11.60
CA VAL A 297 -6.16 20.87 -12.80
C VAL A 297 -5.28 20.36 -13.94
N SER A 298 -4.03 19.99 -13.65
CA SER A 298 -3.11 19.48 -14.68
C SER A 298 -3.61 18.18 -15.30
N ASP A 299 -4.16 17.28 -14.49
CA ASP A 299 -4.68 16.00 -14.96
C ASP A 299 -5.95 16.18 -15.78
N CYS A 300 -6.85 17.06 -15.33
CA CYS A 300 -8.04 17.42 -16.09
C CYS A 300 -7.67 17.98 -17.47
N TRP A 301 -6.74 18.93 -17.52
CA TRP A 301 -6.29 19.55 -18.77
C TRP A 301 -5.66 18.54 -19.74
N ARG A 302 -4.76 17.67 -19.26
CA ARG A 302 -4.14 16.61 -20.07
C ARG A 302 -5.19 15.63 -20.62
N THR A 303 -6.19 15.28 -19.81
CA THR A 303 -7.27 14.37 -20.20
C THR A 303 -8.17 14.97 -21.28
N THR A 304 -8.43 16.28 -21.24
CA THR A 304 -9.18 16.97 -22.30
C THR A 304 -8.34 17.11 -23.58
N ALA A 305 -7.05 17.38 -23.45
CA ALA A 305 -6.14 17.50 -24.59
C ALA A 305 -5.97 16.18 -25.35
N SER A 306 -5.84 15.04 -24.65
CA SER A 306 -5.70 13.72 -25.29
C SER A 306 -6.97 13.27 -26.02
N ARG A 307 -8.15 13.65 -25.53
CA ARG A 307 -9.45 13.40 -26.19
C ARG A 307 -9.60 14.17 -27.49
N THR A 308 -9.01 15.37 -27.59
CA THR A 308 -9.12 16.23 -28.77
C THR A 308 -8.08 15.89 -29.85
N SER A 309 -6.93 15.35 -29.47
CA SER A 309 -5.87 14.91 -30.41
C SER A 309 -6.06 13.49 -30.96
N GLY A 310 -7.06 12.72 -30.51
CA GLY A 310 -7.27 11.32 -30.91
C GLY A 310 -6.20 10.35 -30.39
N SER A 311 -5.17 10.84 -29.69
CA SER A 311 -4.14 10.02 -29.04
C SER A 311 -4.65 9.58 -27.67
N PHE A 312 -5.47 8.54 -27.64
CA PHE A 312 -5.94 7.93 -26.41
C PHE A 312 -4.80 7.10 -25.77
N SER A 313 -3.93 7.75 -25.00
CA SER A 313 -3.13 7.02 -24.01
C SER A 313 -3.94 6.95 -22.72
N TRP A 314 -4.34 5.75 -22.32
CA TRP A 314 -4.94 5.54 -21.00
C TRP A 314 -3.96 5.95 -19.90
N VAL A 315 -4.55 6.30 -18.75
CA VAL A 315 -3.92 6.52 -17.43
C VAL A 315 -2.76 5.58 -17.17
#